data_AF-A0A1F9UUN4-F1
#
_entry.id   AF-A0A1F9UUN4-F1
#
_cell.length_a   1.000
_cell.length_b   1.000
_cell.length_c   1.000
_cell.angle_alpha   90.00
_cell.angle_beta   90.00
_cell.angle_gamma   90.00
#
_symmetry.space_group_name_H-M   'P 1'
#
loop_
_entity.id
_entity.type
_entity.pdbx_description
1 polymer ?
#
loop_
_entity_poly.entity_id
_entity_poly.type
_entity_poly.pdbx_seq_one_letter_code
_entity_poly.pdbx_strand_id
1 'polypeptide(L)'
;MKLTSRSFFWYMYTHIKDMWPGYIGRWKKADAEGPVAVSSPRAFFTAMRVTGMSGRFYALGGSALEDGLVIKEFREAFARYFDGPGVGAREMLALERFMARAKGFNAEKRAHANMYKNIRDPLIRASTMRPDQLEAYFDGLLPPEKEQAVRDFQQSGRMDRTREAFLDVLMKTLNEEDPNAHDRVRAAIVLGSFATGSAGPSSDFDVEALVNGASNRRLGDFSRRLTANWTAAGGHAANPVTVHDNASWPSWGLVNIIQTRYYLVVSAEPALVARLSRQAFENPAVNLERGHTLRGSLNRAAQRALVMAGTVAADLQL
;
A
#
# COMPACT_ATOMS: atom_id res chain seq x y z
N MET A 1 -4.93 -22.40 9.59
CA MET A 1 -3.84 -21.40 9.54
C MET A 1 -4.30 -20.15 10.25
N LYS A 2 -3.71 -19.79 11.40
CA LYS A 2 -4.11 -18.59 12.16
C LYS A 2 -3.27 -17.41 11.67
N LEU A 3 -3.85 -16.54 10.84
CA LEU A 3 -3.50 -15.13 10.92
C LEU A 3 -3.54 -14.77 12.40
N THR A 4 -2.42 -14.37 12.98
CA THR A 4 -2.46 -13.96 14.38
C THR A 4 -3.40 -12.76 14.44
N SER A 5 -4.35 -12.79 15.37
CA SER A 5 -5.23 -11.66 15.67
C SER A 5 -4.45 -10.36 15.84
N ARG A 6 -3.17 -10.45 16.23
CA ARG A 6 -2.20 -9.34 16.33
C ARG A 6 -1.82 -8.71 14.98
N SER A 7 -1.45 -9.50 13.97
CA SER A 7 -1.13 -8.96 12.62
C SER A 7 -2.38 -8.37 11.96
N PHE A 8 -3.53 -9.02 12.16
CA PHE A 8 -4.83 -8.54 11.68
C PHE A 8 -5.24 -7.24 12.38
N PHE A 9 -5.16 -7.19 13.71
CA PHE A 9 -5.48 -6.00 14.50
C PHE A 9 -4.55 -4.85 14.15
N TRP A 10 -3.24 -5.07 14.01
CA TRP A 10 -2.31 -4.00 13.62
C TRP A 10 -2.69 -3.39 12.27
N TYR A 11 -2.77 -4.22 11.22
CA TYR A 11 -3.04 -3.70 9.88
C TYR A 11 -4.41 -3.00 9.76
N MET A 12 -5.41 -3.50 10.49
CA MET A 12 -6.78 -2.98 10.48
C MET A 12 -7.02 -1.81 11.44
N TYR A 13 -6.29 -1.71 12.54
CA TYR A 13 -6.56 -0.71 13.59
C TYR A 13 -5.49 0.38 13.65
N THR A 14 -4.20 0.03 13.72
CA THR A 14 -3.14 1.02 13.96
C THR A 14 -2.96 1.95 12.76
N HIS A 15 -2.98 1.42 11.53
CA HIS A 15 -2.95 2.24 10.33
C HIS A 15 -4.22 3.10 10.16
N ILE A 16 -5.37 2.63 10.63
CA ILE A 16 -6.64 3.31 10.43
C ILE A 16 -6.80 4.48 11.39
N LYS A 17 -6.43 4.30 12.67
CA LYS A 17 -6.45 5.40 13.65
C LYS A 17 -5.59 6.58 13.23
N ASP A 18 -4.47 6.34 12.53
CA ASP A 18 -3.54 7.41 12.13
C ASP A 18 -3.97 8.07 10.80
N MET A 19 -4.59 7.31 9.90
CA MET A 19 -5.06 7.84 8.61
C MET A 19 -6.38 8.61 8.71
N TRP A 20 -7.28 8.19 9.61
CA TRP A 20 -8.63 8.74 9.71
C TRP A 20 -8.64 10.25 10.04
N PRO A 21 -7.90 10.77 11.05
CA PRO A 21 -7.89 12.19 11.37
C PRO A 21 -7.51 13.08 10.17
N GLY A 22 -6.48 12.68 9.42
CA GLY A 22 -6.05 13.40 8.22
C GLY A 22 -7.09 13.36 7.10
N TYR A 23 -7.76 12.21 6.91
CA TYR A 23 -8.84 12.08 5.92
C TYR A 23 -10.06 12.91 6.29
N ILE A 24 -10.59 12.78 7.51
CA ILE A 24 -11.79 13.48 7.95
C ILE A 24 -11.55 14.98 8.07
N GLY A 25 -10.34 15.40 8.44
CA GLY A 25 -9.96 16.83 8.44
C GLY A 25 -10.03 17.45 7.04
N ARG A 26 -9.55 16.76 6.00
CA ARG A 26 -9.68 17.25 4.60
C ARG A 26 -11.14 17.31 4.15
N TRP A 27 -11.93 16.29 4.49
CA TRP A 27 -13.36 16.28 4.15
C TRP A 27 -14.10 17.43 4.84
N LYS A 28 -13.88 17.65 6.14
CA LYS A 28 -14.49 18.76 6.91
C LYS A 28 -14.12 20.12 6.35
N LYS A 29 -12.86 20.28 5.89
CA LYS A 29 -12.42 21.49 5.21
C LYS A 29 -13.19 21.72 3.90
N ALA A 30 -13.33 20.69 3.07
CA ALA A 30 -14.09 20.79 1.83
C ALA A 30 -15.57 21.12 2.08
N ASP A 31 -16.18 20.51 3.10
CA ASP A 31 -17.56 20.78 3.54
C ASP A 31 -17.77 22.23 3.99
N ALA A 32 -16.79 22.80 4.69
CA ALA A 32 -16.81 24.21 5.06
C ALA A 32 -16.66 25.16 3.86
N GLU A 33 -16.08 24.70 2.74
CA GLU A 33 -15.85 25.48 1.52
C GLU A 33 -16.97 25.31 0.47
N GLY A 34 -17.90 24.37 0.67
CA GLY A 34 -19.03 24.12 -0.22
C GLY A 34 -19.50 22.66 -0.21
N PRO A 35 -20.36 22.26 -1.17
CA PRO A 35 -20.82 20.88 -1.27
C PRO A 35 -19.64 19.90 -1.40
N VAL A 36 -19.71 18.79 -0.69
CA VAL A 36 -18.75 17.69 -0.77
C VAL A 36 -19.19 16.63 -1.78
N ALA A 37 -18.23 15.94 -2.38
CA ALA A 37 -18.50 14.84 -3.32
C ALA A 37 -19.16 13.60 -2.69
N VAL A 38 -18.95 13.37 -1.39
CA VAL A 38 -19.41 12.18 -0.65
C VAL A 38 -20.10 12.62 0.63
N SER A 39 -21.37 12.26 0.80
CA SER A 39 -22.19 12.59 1.99
C SER A 39 -21.76 11.82 3.24
N SER A 40 -21.25 10.60 3.05
CA SER A 40 -20.96 9.64 4.12
C SER A 40 -19.48 9.27 4.17
N PRO A 41 -18.59 10.19 4.62
CA PRO A 41 -17.14 10.03 4.51
C PRO A 41 -16.60 8.79 5.24
N ARG A 42 -17.16 8.45 6.42
CA ARG A 42 -16.73 7.26 7.19
C ARG A 42 -17.09 5.97 6.48
N ALA A 43 -18.29 5.89 5.91
CA ALA A 43 -18.76 4.69 5.20
C ALA A 43 -17.91 4.46 3.94
N PHE A 44 -17.66 5.52 3.17
CA PHE A 44 -16.80 5.46 2.00
C PHE A 44 -15.36 5.09 2.35
N PHE A 45 -14.74 5.78 3.32
CA PHE A 45 -13.38 5.48 3.78
C PHE A 45 -13.26 4.03 4.22
N THR A 46 -14.23 3.55 5.02
CA THR A 46 -14.28 2.15 5.46
C THR A 46 -14.32 1.19 4.28
N ALA A 47 -15.20 1.45 3.30
CA ALA A 47 -15.30 0.62 2.11
C ALA A 47 -13.98 0.58 1.31
N MET A 48 -13.37 1.74 1.06
CA MET A 48 -12.11 1.83 0.32
C MET A 48 -10.94 1.18 1.05
N ARG A 49 -10.89 1.30 2.39
CA ARG A 49 -9.91 0.57 3.20
C ARG A 49 -10.13 -0.92 3.03
N VAL A 50 -11.32 -1.44 3.28
CA VAL A 50 -11.60 -2.88 3.15
C VAL A 50 -11.24 -3.40 1.76
N THR A 51 -11.66 -2.72 0.69
CA THR A 51 -11.29 -3.07 -0.70
C THR A 51 -9.78 -3.04 -0.91
N GLY A 52 -9.09 -2.01 -0.42
CA GLY A 52 -7.62 -1.89 -0.51
C GLY A 52 -6.86 -2.96 0.26
N MET A 53 -7.42 -3.46 1.36
CA MET A 53 -6.85 -4.52 2.17
C MET A 53 -7.07 -5.89 1.52
N SER A 54 -8.26 -6.14 0.97
CA SER A 54 -8.55 -7.35 0.20
C SER A 54 -7.73 -7.49 -1.10
N GLY A 55 -7.31 -6.37 -1.71
CA GLY A 55 -6.47 -6.36 -2.93
C GLY A 55 -4.96 -6.38 -2.70
N ARG A 56 -4.47 -6.06 -1.50
CA ARG A 56 -3.03 -6.05 -1.16
C ARG A 56 -2.64 -7.17 -0.17
N PHE A 57 -3.60 -7.69 0.59
CA PHE A 57 -3.41 -8.70 1.65
C PHE A 57 -4.43 -9.82 1.44
N TYR A 58 -4.11 -10.72 0.52
CA TYR A 58 -4.96 -11.82 0.06
C TYR A 58 -5.41 -12.80 1.17
N ALA A 59 -4.87 -12.68 2.38
CA ALA A 59 -5.02 -13.62 3.49
C ALA A 59 -6.39 -13.56 4.17
N LEU A 60 -7.19 -12.55 3.83
CA LEU A 60 -8.38 -12.18 4.60
C LEU A 60 -9.65 -12.12 3.73
N GLY A 61 -9.60 -12.66 2.51
CA GLY A 61 -10.71 -12.67 1.56
C GLY A 61 -10.29 -11.97 0.26
N GLY A 62 -10.33 -12.70 -0.85
CA GLY A 62 -9.84 -12.21 -2.14
C GLY A 62 -10.76 -11.11 -2.69
N SER A 63 -10.16 -9.98 -3.07
CA SER A 63 -10.77 -9.05 -4.03
C SER A 63 -10.57 -9.57 -5.45
N ALA A 64 -11.19 -8.92 -6.43
CA ALA A 64 -11.16 -9.40 -7.80
C ALA A 64 -9.82 -9.07 -8.47
N LEU A 65 -9.08 -10.08 -8.96
CA LEU A 65 -7.71 -9.87 -9.44
C LEU A 65 -7.61 -9.46 -10.90
N GLU A 66 -8.73 -9.55 -11.61
CA GLU A 66 -8.85 -9.19 -13.00
C GLU A 66 -9.23 -7.72 -13.12
N ASP A 67 -8.48 -6.97 -13.92
CA ASP A 67 -8.68 -5.52 -14.09
C ASP A 67 -10.13 -5.15 -14.40
N GLY A 68 -10.84 -5.96 -15.21
CA GLY A 68 -12.25 -5.74 -15.53
C GLY A 68 -13.18 -5.79 -14.30
N LEU A 69 -12.90 -6.70 -13.36
CA LEU A 69 -13.67 -6.79 -12.12
C LEU A 69 -13.27 -5.69 -11.13
N VAL A 70 -11.99 -5.27 -11.10
CA VAL A 70 -11.53 -4.11 -10.31
C VAL A 70 -12.24 -2.83 -10.77
N ILE A 71 -12.30 -2.60 -12.08
CA ILE A 71 -13.01 -1.47 -12.68
C ILE A 71 -14.49 -1.50 -12.30
N LYS A 72 -15.14 -2.66 -12.41
CA LYS A 72 -16.54 -2.82 -12.01
C LYS A 72 -16.75 -2.47 -10.54
N GLU A 73 -15.93 -2.99 -9.64
CA GLU A 73 -16.02 -2.74 -8.20
C GLU A 73 -15.89 -1.24 -7.87
N PHE A 74 -14.94 -0.53 -8.49
CA PHE A 74 -14.77 0.90 -8.25
C PHE A 74 -15.84 1.77 -8.91
N ARG A 75 -16.38 1.37 -10.06
CA ARG A 75 -17.56 2.01 -10.66
C ARG A 75 -18.77 1.93 -9.72
N GLU A 76 -19.03 0.74 -9.18
CA GLU A 76 -20.11 0.53 -8.22
C GLU A 76 -19.89 1.32 -6.93
N ALA A 77 -18.64 1.41 -6.46
CA ALA A 77 -18.30 2.22 -5.30
C ALA A 77 -18.51 3.73 -5.56
N PHE A 78 -18.13 4.23 -6.74
CA PHE A 78 -18.38 5.62 -7.10
C PHE A 78 -19.88 5.91 -7.14
N ALA A 79 -20.65 5.12 -7.88
CA ALA A 79 -22.09 5.29 -7.98
C ALA A 79 -22.82 5.21 -6.63
N ARG A 80 -22.28 4.44 -5.69
CA ARG A 80 -22.87 4.27 -4.34
C ARG A 80 -22.55 5.41 -3.39
N TYR A 81 -21.34 5.96 -3.43
CA TYR A 81 -20.84 6.85 -2.38
C TYR A 81 -20.60 8.29 -2.84
N PHE A 82 -20.42 8.53 -4.13
CA PHE A 82 -20.30 9.90 -4.66
C PHE A 82 -21.70 10.45 -4.95
N ASP A 83 -22.41 10.72 -3.86
CA ASP A 83 -23.83 11.09 -3.80
C ASP A 83 -24.03 12.57 -3.41
N GLY A 84 -22.94 13.34 -3.39
CA GLY A 84 -22.95 14.76 -3.06
C GLY A 84 -23.69 15.63 -4.08
N PRO A 85 -24.29 16.77 -3.66
CA PRO A 85 -24.93 17.71 -4.58
C PRO A 85 -23.95 18.19 -5.66
N GLY A 86 -24.30 18.00 -6.94
CA GLY A 86 -23.45 18.39 -8.06
C GLY A 86 -22.54 17.29 -8.60
N VAL A 87 -22.56 16.09 -8.03
CA VAL A 87 -21.99 14.88 -8.67
C VAL A 87 -23.01 14.28 -9.62
N GLY A 88 -22.61 13.98 -10.86
CA GLY A 88 -23.48 13.33 -11.83
C GLY A 88 -22.74 12.62 -12.97
N ALA A 89 -23.38 12.59 -14.13
CA ALA A 89 -22.90 11.86 -15.30
C ALA A 89 -21.53 12.36 -15.80
N ARG A 90 -21.25 13.66 -15.65
CA ARG A 90 -19.98 14.28 -16.07
C ARG A 90 -18.80 13.73 -15.29
N GLU A 91 -18.90 13.69 -13.96
CA GLU A 91 -17.84 13.19 -13.07
C GLU A 91 -17.66 11.68 -13.23
N MET A 92 -18.76 10.93 -13.45
CA MET A 92 -18.70 9.51 -13.79
C MET A 92 -17.96 9.30 -15.12
N LEU A 93 -18.22 10.10 -16.15
CA LEU A 93 -17.52 9.98 -17.43
C LEU A 93 -16.03 10.28 -17.30
N ALA A 94 -15.66 11.27 -16.49
CA ALA A 94 -14.26 11.57 -16.18
C ALA A 94 -13.58 10.40 -15.45
N LEU A 95 -14.27 9.76 -14.51
CA LEU A 95 -13.80 8.55 -13.85
C LEU A 95 -13.60 7.40 -14.86
N GLU A 96 -14.53 7.18 -15.78
CA GLU A 96 -14.40 6.13 -16.81
C GLU A 96 -13.19 6.38 -17.73
N ARG A 97 -12.98 7.63 -18.16
CA ARG A 97 -11.78 8.02 -18.93
C ARG A 97 -10.50 7.72 -18.14
N PHE A 98 -10.49 8.03 -16.84
CA PHE A 98 -9.38 7.73 -15.95
C PHE A 98 -9.16 6.21 -15.78
N MET A 99 -10.20 5.42 -15.56
CA MET A 99 -10.08 3.97 -15.42
C MET A 99 -9.58 3.31 -16.72
N ALA A 100 -9.94 3.84 -17.89
CA ALA A 100 -9.38 3.41 -19.17
C ALA A 100 -7.86 3.68 -19.26
N ARG A 101 -7.39 4.87 -18.84
CA ARG A 101 -5.95 5.17 -18.73
C ARG A 101 -5.25 4.24 -17.74
N ALA A 102 -5.85 4.02 -16.55
CA ALA A 102 -5.31 3.14 -15.54
C ALA A 102 -5.17 1.68 -16.02
N LYS A 103 -6.12 1.20 -16.84
CA LYS A 103 -6.06 -0.11 -17.47
C LYS A 103 -4.89 -0.21 -18.47
N GLY A 104 -4.73 0.80 -19.33
CA GLY A 104 -3.59 0.88 -20.26
C GLY A 104 -2.26 0.83 -19.53
N PHE A 105 -2.09 1.72 -18.54
CA PHE A 105 -0.89 1.81 -17.71
C PHE A 105 -0.55 0.50 -16.97
N ASN A 106 -1.55 -0.28 -16.56
CA ASN A 106 -1.32 -1.54 -15.84
C ASN A 106 -1.05 -2.74 -16.72
N ALA A 107 -1.59 -2.79 -17.94
CA ALA A 107 -1.32 -3.87 -18.89
C ALA A 107 0.19 -4.07 -19.08
N GLU A 108 0.96 -2.99 -18.95
CA GLU A 108 2.41 -2.98 -19.14
C GLU A 108 3.19 -3.34 -17.89
N LYS A 109 2.64 -3.06 -16.70
CA LYS A 109 3.34 -3.20 -15.43
C LYS A 109 3.28 -4.60 -14.80
N ARG A 110 2.67 -5.59 -15.49
CA ARG A 110 2.60 -7.01 -15.08
C ARG A 110 2.20 -7.25 -13.62
N ALA A 111 1.49 -6.30 -13.00
CA ALA A 111 1.24 -6.29 -11.57
C ALA A 111 -0.23 -6.03 -11.22
N HIS A 112 -1.02 -7.10 -11.18
CA HIS A 112 -2.46 -7.10 -10.84
C HIS A 112 -2.86 -6.26 -9.61
N ALA A 113 -2.03 -6.17 -8.56
CA ALA A 113 -2.32 -5.37 -7.37
C ALA A 113 -2.22 -3.84 -7.61
N ASN A 114 -1.56 -3.40 -8.68
CA ASN A 114 -1.43 -1.98 -9.01
C ASN A 114 -2.76 -1.37 -9.46
N MET A 115 -3.71 -2.15 -10.00
CA MET A 115 -5.01 -1.62 -10.44
C MET A 115 -5.84 -1.12 -9.27
N TYR A 116 -5.86 -1.87 -8.18
CA TYR A 116 -6.49 -1.43 -6.94
C TYR A 116 -5.87 -0.15 -6.42
N LYS A 117 -4.54 -0.08 -6.34
CA LYS A 117 -3.85 1.13 -5.85
C LYS A 117 -4.13 2.33 -6.75
N ASN A 118 -3.98 2.14 -8.06
CA ASN A 118 -4.11 3.21 -9.04
C ASN A 118 -5.51 3.82 -9.02
N ILE A 119 -6.58 3.06 -8.79
CA ILE A 119 -7.94 3.61 -8.74
C ILE A 119 -8.37 4.03 -7.33
N ARG A 120 -8.06 3.22 -6.30
CA ARG A 120 -8.47 3.48 -4.90
C ARG A 120 -7.92 4.80 -4.38
N ASP A 121 -6.62 5.03 -4.53
CA ASP A 121 -5.97 6.19 -3.89
C ASP A 121 -6.51 7.49 -4.48
N PRO A 122 -6.71 7.60 -5.82
CA PRO A 122 -7.43 8.73 -6.37
C PRO A 122 -8.87 8.88 -5.90
N LEU A 123 -9.63 7.79 -5.75
CA LEU A 123 -11.00 7.86 -5.22
C LEU A 123 -11.02 8.33 -3.75
N ILE A 124 -10.08 7.91 -2.91
CA ILE A 124 -9.92 8.40 -1.54
C ILE A 124 -9.62 9.90 -1.51
N ARG A 125 -8.85 10.41 -2.47
CA ARG A 125 -8.58 11.85 -2.57
C ARG A 125 -9.82 12.59 -3.06
N ALA A 126 -10.43 12.11 -4.15
CA ALA A 126 -11.62 12.69 -4.77
C ALA A 126 -12.79 12.82 -3.78
N SER A 127 -12.97 11.87 -2.87
CA SER A 127 -14.05 11.94 -1.86
C SER A 127 -13.91 13.10 -0.87
N THR A 128 -12.74 13.72 -0.79
CA THR A 128 -12.45 14.89 0.05
C THR A 128 -12.38 16.19 -0.77
N MET A 129 -12.82 16.17 -2.02
CA MET A 129 -12.86 17.33 -2.92
C MET A 129 -14.29 17.81 -3.12
N ARG A 130 -14.41 19.04 -3.62
CA ARG A 130 -15.70 19.55 -4.08
C ARG A 130 -16.09 18.89 -5.42
N PRO A 131 -17.38 18.69 -5.71
CA PRO A 131 -17.86 18.10 -6.95
C PRO A 131 -17.35 18.80 -8.22
N ASP A 132 -17.27 20.13 -8.20
CA ASP A 132 -16.82 20.94 -9.34
C ASP A 132 -15.34 20.72 -9.71
N GLN A 133 -14.56 20.10 -8.83
CA GLN A 133 -13.13 19.79 -9.06
C GLN A 133 -12.91 18.37 -9.56
N LEU A 134 -13.91 17.49 -9.50
CA LEU A 134 -13.73 16.06 -9.75
C LEU A 134 -13.35 15.75 -11.20
N GLU A 135 -13.98 16.40 -12.17
CA GLU A 135 -13.69 16.16 -13.59
C GLU A 135 -12.23 16.50 -13.91
N ALA A 136 -11.81 17.74 -13.62
CA ALA A 136 -10.44 18.19 -13.85
C ALA A 136 -9.42 17.32 -13.08
N TYR A 137 -9.78 16.89 -11.87
CA TYR A 137 -8.95 15.97 -11.10
C TYR A 137 -8.78 14.62 -11.81
N PHE A 138 -9.86 13.94 -12.18
CA PHE A 138 -9.78 12.63 -12.84
C PHE A 138 -9.11 12.70 -14.22
N ASP A 139 -9.38 13.75 -15.00
CA ASP A 139 -8.75 13.95 -16.30
C ASP A 139 -7.25 14.23 -16.21
N GLY A 140 -6.80 14.88 -15.13
CA GLY A 140 -5.38 15.09 -14.84
C GLY A 140 -4.62 13.86 -14.32
N LEU A 141 -5.30 12.75 -14.01
CA LEU A 141 -4.66 11.53 -13.50
C LEU A 141 -4.10 10.65 -14.62
N LEU A 142 -2.89 10.15 -14.37
CA LEU A 142 -2.12 9.29 -15.27
C LEU A 142 -2.02 9.88 -16.69
N PRO A 143 -1.49 11.10 -16.82
CA PRO A 143 -1.32 11.69 -18.14
C PRO A 143 -0.22 10.93 -18.91
N PRO A 144 -0.23 10.95 -20.25
CA PRO A 144 0.70 10.15 -21.07
C PRO A 144 2.17 10.36 -20.74
N GLU A 145 2.56 11.58 -20.35
CA GLU A 145 3.95 11.90 -20.01
C GLU A 145 4.39 11.17 -18.73
N LYS A 146 3.47 10.96 -17.78
CA LYS A 146 3.76 10.19 -16.56
C LYS A 146 3.98 8.71 -16.88
N GLU A 147 3.19 8.16 -17.80
CA GLU A 147 3.38 6.79 -18.27
C GLU A 147 4.73 6.62 -18.96
N GLN A 148 5.06 7.53 -19.88
CA GLN A 148 6.34 7.51 -20.57
C GLN A 148 7.52 7.67 -19.59
N ALA A 149 7.47 8.62 -18.66
CA ALA A 149 8.53 8.82 -17.67
C ALA A 149 8.79 7.58 -16.80
N VAL A 150 7.74 6.79 -16.51
CA VAL A 150 7.89 5.53 -15.81
C VAL A 150 8.51 4.46 -16.70
N ARG A 151 8.06 4.32 -17.95
CA ARG A 151 8.68 3.40 -18.92
C ARG A 151 10.16 3.71 -19.11
N ASP A 152 10.49 4.99 -19.32
CA ASP A 152 11.86 5.46 -19.49
C ASP A 152 12.73 5.13 -18.27
N PHE A 153 12.21 5.35 -17.06
CA PHE A 153 12.92 5.01 -15.82
C PHE A 153 13.20 3.51 -15.69
N GLN A 154 12.24 2.68 -16.09
CA GLN A 154 12.36 1.22 -16.05
C GLN A 154 13.29 0.68 -17.14
N GLN A 155 13.22 1.21 -18.36
CA GLN A 155 13.96 0.70 -19.52
C GLN A 155 15.38 1.27 -19.65
N SER A 156 15.65 2.46 -19.11
CA SER A 156 16.98 3.11 -19.16
C SER A 156 18.01 2.55 -18.16
N GLY A 157 17.66 1.49 -17.42
CA GLY A 157 18.48 0.96 -16.32
C GLY A 157 18.62 1.93 -15.14
N ARG A 158 17.88 3.05 -15.11
CA ARG A 158 17.88 3.97 -13.97
C ARG A 158 17.23 3.35 -12.74
N MET A 159 16.16 2.58 -12.92
CA MET A 159 15.51 1.84 -11.83
C MET A 159 16.49 0.88 -11.15
N ASP A 160 17.21 0.08 -11.94
CA ASP A 160 18.14 -0.91 -11.41
C ASP A 160 19.32 -0.25 -10.69
N ARG A 161 19.91 0.81 -11.27
CA ARG A 161 20.96 1.60 -10.60
C ARG A 161 20.50 2.23 -9.29
N THR A 162 19.28 2.77 -9.26
CA THR A 162 18.71 3.36 -8.03
C THR A 162 18.49 2.29 -6.97
N ARG A 163 18.00 1.12 -7.39
CA ARG A 163 17.82 -0.04 -6.52
C ARG A 163 19.15 -0.53 -5.95
N GLU A 164 20.16 -0.74 -6.79
CA GLU A 164 21.50 -1.19 -6.38
C GLU A 164 22.13 -0.22 -5.38
N ALA A 165 22.13 1.08 -5.69
CA ALA A 165 22.62 2.11 -4.77
C ALA A 165 21.90 2.09 -3.42
N PHE A 166 20.58 1.86 -3.41
CA PHE A 166 19.83 1.73 -2.17
C PHE A 166 20.18 0.45 -1.40
N LEU A 167 20.34 -0.69 -2.08
CA LEU A 167 20.73 -1.95 -1.45
C LEU A 167 22.13 -1.85 -0.82
N ASP A 168 23.06 -1.13 -1.44
CA ASP A 168 24.39 -0.86 -0.90
C ASP A 168 24.31 0.01 0.37
N VAL A 169 23.51 1.07 0.34
CA VAL A 169 23.24 1.92 1.52
C VAL A 169 22.59 1.12 2.65
N LEU A 170 21.65 0.24 2.31
CA LEU A 170 20.97 -0.62 3.27
C LEU A 170 21.94 -1.63 3.90
N MET A 171 22.80 -2.26 3.10
CA MET A 171 23.85 -3.16 3.58
C MET A 171 24.85 -2.43 4.48
N LYS A 172 25.30 -1.23 4.08
CA LYS A 172 26.17 -0.39 4.92
C LYS A 172 25.51 -0.11 6.27
N THR A 173 24.25 0.31 6.26
CA THR A 173 23.51 0.62 7.49
C THR A 173 23.33 -0.60 8.40
N LEU A 174 23.13 -1.80 7.82
CA LEU A 174 23.07 -3.06 8.57
C LEU A 174 24.43 -3.41 9.20
N ASN A 175 25.53 -3.15 8.51
CA ASN A 175 26.89 -3.38 9.03
C ASN A 175 27.29 -2.41 10.15
N GLU A 176 26.59 -1.28 10.30
CA GLU A 176 26.77 -0.33 11.40
C GLU A 176 26.04 -0.77 12.69
N GLU A 177 25.22 -1.82 12.65
CA GLU A 177 24.58 -2.37 13.84
C GLU A 177 25.61 -3.03 14.77
N ASP A 178 25.51 -2.76 16.08
CA ASP A 178 26.32 -3.43 17.09
C ASP A 178 26.03 -4.94 17.08
N PRO A 179 27.02 -5.81 16.78
CA PRO A 179 26.80 -7.24 16.68
C PRO A 179 26.39 -7.89 18.00
N ASN A 180 26.67 -7.25 19.15
CA ASN A 180 26.34 -7.73 20.47
C ASN A 180 24.98 -7.24 20.98
N ALA A 181 24.34 -6.29 20.29
CA ALA A 181 23.06 -5.78 20.71
C ALA A 181 21.94 -6.83 20.53
N HIS A 182 21.23 -7.12 21.61
CA HIS A 182 20.17 -8.13 21.66
C HIS A 182 18.96 -7.80 20.79
N ASP A 183 18.76 -6.53 20.43
CA ASP A 183 17.70 -6.02 19.57
C ASP A 183 18.23 -5.28 18.33
N ARG A 184 19.38 -5.72 17.82
CA ARG A 184 19.93 -5.24 16.55
C ARG A 184 19.08 -5.66 15.36
N VAL A 185 19.11 -4.85 14.29
CA VAL A 185 18.53 -5.23 13.00
C VAL A 185 19.48 -6.20 12.29
N ARG A 186 19.02 -7.41 11.95
CA ARG A 186 19.86 -8.46 11.33
C ARG A 186 19.65 -8.61 9.84
N ALA A 187 18.46 -8.28 9.37
CA ALA A 187 18.13 -8.30 7.95
C ALA A 187 17.10 -7.22 7.65
N ALA A 188 17.04 -6.83 6.39
CA ALA A 188 16.00 -5.97 5.86
C ALA A 188 15.40 -6.63 4.62
N ILE A 189 14.08 -6.58 4.50
CA ILE A 189 13.32 -7.07 3.37
C ILE A 189 12.82 -5.85 2.62
N VAL A 190 13.29 -5.66 1.39
CA VAL A 190 12.82 -4.61 0.49
C VAL A 190 11.58 -5.12 -0.24
N LEU A 191 10.50 -4.34 -0.13
CA LEU A 191 9.18 -4.64 -0.67
C LEU A 191 8.81 -3.65 -1.78
N GLY A 192 7.61 -3.83 -2.32
CA GLY A 192 6.98 -2.84 -3.17
C GLY A 192 7.59 -2.74 -4.56
N SER A 193 7.58 -1.52 -5.11
CA SER A 193 7.75 -1.32 -6.54
C SER A 193 9.19 -1.56 -7.03
N PHE A 194 10.21 -1.27 -6.22
CA PHE A 194 11.60 -1.55 -6.56
C PHE A 194 11.94 -3.05 -6.52
N ALA A 195 11.36 -3.78 -5.57
CA ALA A 195 11.56 -5.23 -5.50
C ALA A 195 10.87 -5.98 -6.64
N THR A 196 9.73 -5.47 -7.11
CA THR A 196 8.93 -6.09 -8.18
C THR A 196 9.27 -5.60 -9.59
N GLY A 197 10.20 -4.65 -9.74
CA GLY A 197 10.57 -4.05 -11.03
C GLY A 197 9.49 -3.13 -11.62
N SER A 198 8.57 -2.62 -10.80
CA SER A 198 7.45 -1.77 -11.23
C SER A 198 7.58 -0.31 -10.78
N ALA A 199 8.74 0.06 -10.21
CA ALA A 199 9.02 1.40 -9.70
C ALA A 199 8.96 2.47 -10.79
N GLY A 200 8.49 3.66 -10.40
CA GLY A 200 8.62 4.88 -11.18
C GLY A 200 9.66 5.82 -10.57
N PRO A 201 9.95 6.96 -11.22
CA PRO A 201 10.96 7.92 -10.75
C PRO A 201 10.74 8.42 -9.31
N SER A 202 9.48 8.51 -8.88
CA SER A 202 9.08 9.01 -7.56
C SER A 202 8.64 7.89 -6.60
N SER A 203 8.96 6.63 -6.91
CA SER A 203 8.63 5.51 -6.02
C SER A 203 9.43 5.58 -4.72
N ASP A 204 8.82 5.19 -3.62
CA ASP A 204 9.47 4.99 -2.33
C ASP A 204 10.09 3.59 -2.19
N PHE A 205 11.02 3.46 -1.24
CA PHE A 205 11.53 2.18 -0.76
C PHE A 205 10.76 1.76 0.49
N ASP A 206 9.99 0.68 0.36
CA ASP A 206 9.32 0.01 1.49
C ASP A 206 10.30 -1.02 2.10
N VAL A 207 10.63 -0.87 3.39
CA VAL A 207 11.57 -1.74 4.10
C VAL A 207 10.94 -2.35 5.34
N GLU A 208 10.97 -3.67 5.43
CA GLU A 208 10.63 -4.41 6.65
C GLU A 208 11.92 -4.91 7.32
N ALA A 209 12.20 -4.43 8.53
CA ALA A 209 13.47 -4.69 9.22
C ALA A 209 13.33 -5.83 10.23
N LEU A 210 14.06 -6.93 10.06
CA LEU A 210 14.06 -8.05 11.00
C LEU A 210 14.98 -7.76 12.19
N VAL A 211 14.37 -7.63 13.37
CA VAL A 211 15.08 -7.33 14.62
C VAL A 211 15.39 -8.62 15.39
N ASN A 212 16.53 -8.65 16.09
CA ASN A 212 16.87 -9.72 17.01
C ASN A 212 16.00 -9.64 18.29
N GLY A 213 15.61 -10.78 18.85
CA GLY A 213 14.78 -10.81 20.07
C GLY A 213 13.34 -10.29 19.87
N ALA A 214 12.73 -9.78 20.94
CA ALA A 214 11.33 -9.33 20.97
C ALA A 214 11.17 -7.80 21.13
N SER A 215 12.27 -7.05 21.16
CA SER A 215 12.31 -5.58 21.31
C SER A 215 12.53 -4.93 19.95
N ASN A 216 11.81 -3.84 19.68
CA ASN A 216 12.02 -2.99 18.49
C ASN A 216 12.63 -1.63 18.87
N ARG A 217 13.23 -1.48 20.06
CA ARG A 217 13.70 -0.17 20.57
C ARG A 217 14.71 0.49 19.63
N ARG A 218 15.61 -0.28 19.02
CA ARG A 218 16.64 0.23 18.09
C ARG A 218 16.13 0.50 16.68
N LEU A 219 14.90 0.11 16.34
CA LEU A 219 14.35 0.26 14.99
C LEU A 219 14.21 1.73 14.58
N GLY A 220 13.87 2.60 15.53
CA GLY A 220 13.84 4.05 15.29
C GLY A 220 15.21 4.62 14.96
N ASP A 221 16.27 4.18 15.65
CA ASP A 221 17.65 4.57 15.36
C ASP A 221 18.13 4.04 14.01
N PHE A 222 17.83 2.78 13.70
CA PHE A 222 18.13 2.18 12.40
C PHE A 222 17.45 2.95 11.26
N SER A 223 16.16 3.24 11.39
CA SER A 223 15.39 4.00 10.40
C SER A 223 15.97 5.40 10.16
N ARG A 224 16.38 6.09 11.24
CA ARG A 224 17.07 7.39 11.14
C ARG A 224 18.41 7.28 10.41
N ARG A 225 19.24 6.28 10.76
CA ARG A 225 20.54 6.05 10.09
C ARG A 225 20.37 5.72 8.62
N LEU A 226 19.43 4.82 8.28
CA LEU A 226 19.15 4.45 6.89
C LEU A 226 18.72 5.67 6.07
N THR A 227 17.82 6.48 6.62
CA THR A 227 17.35 7.72 5.96
C THR A 227 18.49 8.72 5.78
N ALA A 228 19.34 8.89 6.79
CA ALA A 228 20.50 9.79 6.71
C ALA A 228 21.52 9.30 5.67
N ASN A 229 21.87 8.02 5.67
CA ASN A 229 22.80 7.43 4.71
C ASN A 229 22.25 7.52 3.27
N TRP A 230 20.95 7.30 3.09
CA TRP A 230 20.31 7.43 1.77
C TRP A 230 20.23 8.88 1.29
N THR A 231 20.00 9.83 2.21
CA THR A 231 20.05 11.27 1.92
C THR A 231 21.46 11.69 1.51
N ALA A 232 22.49 11.22 2.23
CA ALA A 232 23.89 11.49 1.92
C ALA A 232 24.31 10.92 0.55
N ALA A 233 23.70 9.82 0.11
CA ALA A 233 23.88 9.26 -1.23
C ALA A 233 23.11 10.03 -2.34
N GLY A 234 22.38 11.09 -2.00
CA GLY A 234 21.62 11.92 -2.94
C GLY A 234 20.25 11.36 -3.34
N GLY A 235 19.78 10.27 -2.73
CA GLY A 235 18.59 9.55 -3.17
C GLY A 235 17.27 9.94 -2.51
N HIS A 236 17.29 10.53 -1.31
CA HIS A 236 16.09 10.70 -0.48
C HIS A 236 15.00 11.59 -1.11
N ALA A 237 15.38 12.67 -1.81
CA ALA A 237 14.43 13.62 -2.37
C ALA A 237 13.55 13.03 -3.48
N ALA A 238 14.08 12.09 -4.26
CA ALA A 238 13.36 11.43 -5.34
C ALA A 238 12.67 10.14 -4.88
N ASN A 239 13.32 9.40 -3.97
CA ASN A 239 12.88 8.06 -3.55
C ASN A 239 12.96 7.94 -2.02
N PRO A 240 11.94 8.41 -1.27
CA PRO A 240 11.97 8.35 0.19
C PRO A 240 11.94 6.91 0.70
N VAL A 241 12.35 6.71 1.96
CA VAL A 241 12.42 5.38 2.59
C VAL A 241 11.38 5.30 3.69
N THR A 242 10.59 4.23 3.67
CA THR A 242 9.62 3.90 4.72
C THR A 242 10.06 2.61 5.39
N VAL A 243 10.45 2.70 6.67
CA VAL A 243 10.77 1.53 7.49
C VAL A 243 9.54 1.15 8.32
N HIS A 244 9.05 -0.06 8.17
CA HIS A 244 7.90 -0.57 8.93
C HIS A 244 8.34 -1.03 10.33
N ASP A 245 7.60 -0.59 11.35
CA ASP A 245 7.98 -0.59 12.77
C ASP A 245 7.69 -1.90 13.53
N ASN A 246 7.07 -2.89 12.89
CA ASN A 246 6.60 -4.12 13.52
C ASN A 246 6.97 -5.37 12.70
N ALA A 247 8.26 -5.67 12.62
CA ALA A 247 8.70 -6.99 12.21
C ALA A 247 8.46 -8.00 13.33
N SER A 248 7.22 -8.45 13.49
CA SER A 248 7.06 -9.84 13.89
C SER A 248 7.77 -10.68 12.84
N TRP A 249 8.53 -11.71 13.22
CA TRP A 249 9.00 -12.73 12.29
C TRP A 249 7.91 -12.96 11.26
N PRO A 250 8.15 -12.69 9.97
CA PRO A 250 7.12 -12.83 8.98
C PRO A 250 6.61 -14.26 9.12
N SER A 251 5.37 -14.43 9.58
CA SER A 251 4.81 -15.78 9.58
C SER A 251 4.81 -16.17 8.12
N TRP A 252 5.48 -17.27 7.77
CA TRP A 252 5.64 -17.67 6.37
C TRP A 252 4.31 -17.71 5.64
N GLY A 253 3.21 -18.02 6.33
CA GLY A 253 1.86 -17.88 5.78
C GLY A 253 1.44 -16.44 5.44
N LEU A 254 1.76 -15.44 6.25
CA LEU A 254 1.47 -14.03 5.94
C LEU A 254 2.39 -13.50 4.83
N VAL A 255 3.67 -13.88 4.82
CA VAL A 255 4.58 -13.56 3.71
C VAL A 255 4.14 -14.24 2.42
N ASN A 256 3.81 -15.52 2.43
CA ASN A 256 3.34 -16.22 1.24
C ASN A 256 2.02 -15.66 0.70
N ILE A 257 1.22 -15.00 1.54
CA ILE A 257 -0.05 -14.42 1.12
C ILE A 257 0.04 -12.93 0.76
N ILE A 258 0.87 -12.13 1.42
CA ILE A 258 1.09 -10.70 1.10
C ILE A 258 2.12 -10.56 -0.01
N GLN A 259 3.17 -11.36 0.05
CA GLN A 259 4.36 -11.34 -0.79
C GLN A 259 4.31 -12.49 -1.79
N THR A 260 3.25 -12.52 -2.60
CA THR A 260 3.13 -13.41 -3.77
C THR A 260 4.12 -13.05 -4.90
N ARG A 261 5.09 -12.17 -4.64
CA ARG A 261 5.96 -11.52 -5.61
C ARG A 261 7.39 -11.42 -5.08
N TYR A 262 8.33 -11.21 -6.00
CA TYR A 262 9.73 -10.92 -5.72
C TYR A 262 9.89 -9.84 -4.63
N TYR A 263 10.55 -10.20 -3.53
CA TYR A 263 11.13 -9.30 -2.53
C TYR A 263 12.64 -9.48 -2.53
N LEU A 264 13.37 -8.54 -1.95
CA LEU A 264 14.83 -8.60 -1.87
C LEU A 264 15.25 -8.63 -0.40
N VAL A 265 16.00 -9.66 -0.04
CA VAL A 265 16.55 -9.79 1.31
C VAL A 265 17.97 -9.23 1.33
N VAL A 266 18.24 -8.32 2.26
CA VAL A 266 19.57 -7.77 2.52
C VAL A 266 19.98 -8.13 3.94
N SER A 267 21.13 -8.80 4.07
CA SER A 267 21.73 -9.13 5.36
C SER A 267 23.21 -9.44 5.17
N ALA A 268 24.02 -9.10 6.16
CA ALA A 268 25.42 -9.53 6.25
C ALA A 268 25.57 -11.03 6.56
N GLU A 269 24.46 -11.73 6.87
CA GLU A 269 24.45 -13.14 7.26
C GLU A 269 23.92 -14.03 6.13
N PRO A 270 24.79 -14.75 5.39
CA PRO A 270 24.35 -15.55 4.23
C PRO A 270 23.31 -16.62 4.59
N ALA A 271 23.38 -17.21 5.79
CA ALA A 271 22.40 -18.18 6.25
C ALA A 271 21.01 -17.56 6.47
N LEU A 272 20.96 -16.30 6.92
CA LEU A 272 19.71 -15.57 7.09
C LEU A 272 19.13 -15.16 5.73
N VAL A 273 19.98 -14.71 4.80
CA VAL A 273 19.59 -14.49 3.40
C VAL A 273 19.02 -15.77 2.81
N ALA A 274 19.72 -16.90 2.90
CA ALA A 274 19.26 -18.18 2.34
C ALA A 274 17.94 -18.65 2.98
N ARG A 275 17.79 -18.47 4.30
CA ARG A 275 16.55 -18.82 5.02
C ARG A 275 15.39 -17.94 4.60
N LEU A 276 15.61 -16.63 4.49
CA LEU A 276 14.58 -15.66 4.16
C LEU A 276 14.28 -15.59 2.67
N SER A 277 15.22 -15.97 1.80
CA SER A 277 15.07 -15.97 0.33
C SER A 277 14.53 -17.30 -0.21
N ARG A 278 14.35 -18.32 0.65
CA ARG A 278 13.81 -19.62 0.23
C ARG A 278 12.36 -19.50 -0.26
N GLN A 279 12.05 -20.38 -1.22
CA GLN A 279 11.11 -20.19 -2.32
C GLN A 279 9.71 -19.67 -1.95
N ALA A 280 9.34 -18.54 -2.57
CA ALA A 280 7.97 -18.36 -3.03
C ALA A 280 7.52 -19.66 -3.74
N PHE A 281 6.37 -20.21 -3.34
CA PHE A 281 5.74 -21.46 -3.82
C PHE A 281 5.98 -22.78 -3.07
N GLU A 282 6.10 -22.81 -1.74
CA GLU A 282 5.83 -24.08 -1.00
C GLU A 282 4.35 -24.44 -0.87
N ASN A 283 3.40 -23.60 -1.33
CA ASN A 283 2.05 -24.08 -1.66
C ASN A 283 1.29 -23.08 -2.57
N PRO A 284 1.06 -23.36 -3.87
CA PRO A 284 0.15 -22.56 -4.69
C PRO A 284 -1.32 -22.68 -4.23
N ALA A 285 -1.64 -23.55 -3.26
CA ALA A 285 -3.00 -23.83 -2.81
C ALA A 285 -3.37 -23.15 -1.49
N VAL A 286 -2.98 -21.89 -1.25
CA VAL A 286 -3.88 -21.05 -0.45
C VAL A 286 -5.11 -20.82 -1.32
N ASN A 287 -6.09 -21.72 -1.21
CA ASN A 287 -7.40 -21.54 -1.82
C ASN A 287 -7.98 -20.24 -1.28
N LEU A 288 -7.80 -19.17 -2.06
CA LEU A 288 -8.31 -17.85 -1.75
C LEU A 288 -9.83 -17.94 -1.81
N GLU A 289 -10.48 -17.84 -0.65
CA GLU A 289 -11.92 -17.70 -0.62
C GLU A 289 -12.26 -16.35 -1.26
N ARG A 290 -12.75 -16.43 -2.50
CA ARG A 290 -13.29 -15.28 -3.23
C ARG A 290 -14.35 -14.64 -2.34
N GLY A 291 -14.38 -13.31 -2.28
CA GLY A 291 -15.37 -12.62 -1.46
C GLY A 291 -16.83 -12.84 -1.88
N HIS A 292 -17.11 -13.60 -2.93
CA HIS A 292 -18.46 -14.03 -3.34
C HIS A 292 -18.93 -15.32 -2.64
N THR A 293 -18.10 -15.97 -1.82
CA THR A 293 -18.52 -17.08 -0.96
C THR A 293 -19.16 -16.54 0.33
N LEU A 294 -20.00 -17.34 1.00
CA LEU A 294 -20.61 -16.98 2.29
C LEU A 294 -19.54 -16.58 3.32
N ARG A 295 -18.47 -17.36 3.41
CA ARG A 295 -17.34 -17.10 4.33
C ARG A 295 -16.55 -15.87 3.93
N GLY A 296 -16.36 -15.62 2.63
CA GLY A 296 -15.79 -14.36 2.12
C GLY A 296 -16.62 -13.13 2.51
N SER A 297 -17.96 -13.22 2.42
CA SER A 297 -18.88 -12.17 2.86
C SER A 297 -18.81 -11.90 4.36
N LEU A 298 -18.76 -12.96 5.19
CA LEU A 298 -18.59 -12.84 6.63
C LEU A 298 -17.26 -12.18 7.02
N ASN A 299 -16.16 -12.57 6.35
CA ASN A 299 -14.85 -11.95 6.56
C ASN A 299 -14.88 -10.46 6.21
N ARG A 300 -15.54 -10.07 5.10
CA ARG A 300 -15.70 -8.66 4.71
C ARG A 300 -16.55 -7.87 5.71
N ALA A 301 -17.58 -8.48 6.28
CA ALA A 301 -18.38 -7.85 7.33
C ALA A 301 -17.55 -7.59 8.60
N ALA A 302 -16.78 -8.59 9.06
CA ALA A 302 -15.89 -8.46 10.21
C ALA A 302 -14.82 -7.38 9.98
N GLN A 303 -14.26 -7.31 8.77
CA GLN A 303 -13.31 -6.26 8.39
C GLN A 303 -13.93 -4.87 8.47
N ARG A 304 -15.12 -4.68 7.89
CA ARG A 304 -15.84 -3.39 7.95
C ARG A 304 -16.10 -2.96 9.39
N ALA A 305 -16.52 -3.89 10.25
CA ALA A 305 -16.76 -3.61 11.66
C ALA A 305 -15.48 -3.13 12.38
N LEU A 306 -14.34 -3.77 12.12
CA LEU A 306 -13.05 -3.37 12.72
C LEU A 306 -12.54 -2.03 12.21
N VAL A 307 -12.63 -1.77 10.91
CA VAL A 307 -12.27 -0.45 10.36
C VAL A 307 -13.14 0.63 10.98
N MET A 308 -14.45 0.40 11.05
CA MET A 308 -15.39 1.34 11.63
C MET A 308 -15.08 1.60 13.10
N ALA A 309 -14.84 0.55 13.89
CA ALA A 309 -14.40 0.69 15.29
C ALA A 309 -13.10 1.50 15.42
N GLY A 310 -12.13 1.29 14.51
CA GLY A 310 -10.90 2.08 14.45
C GLY A 310 -11.14 3.56 14.19
N THR A 311 -12.02 3.90 13.25
CA THR A 311 -12.39 5.31 12.98
C THR A 311 -13.10 5.96 14.16
N VAL A 312 -14.00 5.23 14.84
CA VAL A 312 -14.71 5.74 16.04
C VAL A 312 -13.73 5.95 17.20
N ALA A 313 -12.82 5.01 17.44
CA ALA A 313 -11.81 5.15 18.48
C ALA A 313 -10.88 6.34 18.23
N ALA A 314 -10.53 6.62 16.97
CA ALA A 314 -9.74 7.79 16.61
C ALA A 314 -10.48 9.11 16.86
N ASP A 315 -11.79 9.16 16.64
CA ASP A 315 -12.60 10.34 16.98
C ASP A 315 -12.66 10.62 18.49
N LEU A 316 -12.57 9.58 19.33
CA LEU A 316 -12.56 9.72 20.80
C LEU A 316 -11.21 10.17 21.38
N GLN A 317 -10.16 10.20 20.57
CA GLN A 317 -8.81 10.63 20.95
C GLN A 317 -8.50 12.07 20.52
N LEU A 318 -9.42 12.73 19.79
CA LEU A 318 -9.38 14.14 19.40
C LEU A 318 -10.14 15.00 20.43
#